data_AF-A0A2M6ZC68-F1
#
_entry.id   AF-A0A2M6ZC68-F1
#
_cell.length_a   1.000
_cell.length_b   1.000
_cell.length_c   1.000
_cell.angle_alpha   90.00
_cell.angle_beta   90.00
_cell.angle_gamma   90.00
#
_symmetry.space_group_name_H-M   'P 1'
#
loop_
_entity.id
_entity.type
_entity.pdbx_description
1 polymer ?
#
loop_
_entity_poly.entity_id
_entity_poly.type
_entity_poly.pdbx_seq_one_letter_code
_entity_poly.pdbx_strand_id
1 'polypeptide(L)'
;MVTKDAGHPWVRIDLKGSLARWLASVDEEERAEWFTNPGDIELYAKSEWKDVLTQFFQKEVARATAPERTVFALTGLMDLYDFLHVSELIDGLEKTLPGFLLVFFPGEREGNTYRFLDARTGWNYLGAPILSEK
;
A
#
# COMPACT_ATOMS: atom_id res chain seq x y z
N MET A 1 -9.71 22.52 9.27
CA MET A 1 -9.97 21.05 9.26
C MET A 1 -9.30 20.52 10.51
N VAL A 2 -10.06 19.98 11.47
CA VAL A 2 -9.62 19.79 12.88
C VAL A 2 -8.23 19.16 13.02
N THR A 3 -7.89 18.16 12.20
CA THR A 3 -6.56 17.51 12.22
C THR A 3 -5.43 18.45 11.76
N LYS A 4 -5.61 19.20 10.68
CA LYS A 4 -4.64 20.22 10.22
C LYS A 4 -4.51 21.35 11.21
N ASP A 5 -5.63 21.79 11.79
CA ASP A 5 -5.66 22.89 12.76
C ASP A 5 -4.94 22.49 14.07
N ALA A 6 -4.92 21.18 14.40
CA ALA A 6 -4.14 20.60 15.49
C ALA A 6 -2.65 20.31 15.14
N GLY A 7 -2.20 20.72 13.95
CA GLY A 7 -0.81 20.52 13.51
C GLY A 7 -0.50 19.09 13.07
N HIS A 8 -1.51 18.36 12.56
CA HIS A 8 -1.35 17.07 11.90
C HIS A 8 -1.66 17.22 10.40
N PRO A 9 -0.67 17.56 9.56
CA PRO A 9 -0.87 17.65 8.12
C PRO A 9 -1.10 16.26 7.50
N TRP A 10 -1.65 16.24 6.29
CA TRP A 10 -2.00 15.01 5.59
C TRP A 10 -1.25 14.94 4.26
N VAL A 11 -0.64 13.79 3.99
CA VAL A 11 -0.03 13.46 2.70
C VAL A 11 -0.75 12.24 2.14
N ARG A 12 -1.30 12.36 0.94
CA ARG A 12 -1.93 11.24 0.24
C ARG A 12 -0.89 10.50 -0.57
N ILE A 13 -0.78 9.19 -0.35
CA ILE A 13 0.03 8.26 -1.13
C ILE A 13 -0.95 7.35 -1.88
N ASP A 14 -0.97 7.47 -3.20
CA ASP A 14 -1.92 6.76 -4.06
C ASP A 14 -1.20 5.71 -4.91
N LEU A 15 -1.54 4.44 -4.69
CA LEU A 15 -0.96 3.32 -5.41
C LEU A 15 -1.69 2.99 -6.72
N LYS A 16 -2.74 3.73 -7.09
CA LYS A 16 -3.45 3.49 -8.34
C LYS A 16 -2.50 3.50 -9.55
N GLY A 17 -2.63 2.49 -10.39
CA GLY A 17 -1.79 2.31 -11.59
C GLY A 17 -0.31 2.06 -11.28
N SER A 18 0.04 1.65 -10.05
CA SER A 18 1.43 1.36 -9.68
C SER A 18 1.91 0.05 -10.29
N LEU A 19 1.04 -0.95 -10.45
CA LEU A 19 1.38 -2.21 -11.10
C LEU A 19 1.69 -1.97 -12.58
N ALA A 20 0.79 -1.27 -13.28
CA ALA A 20 0.97 -0.93 -14.68
C ALA A 20 2.24 -0.09 -14.93
N ARG A 21 2.56 0.85 -14.03
CA ARG A 21 3.80 1.63 -14.10
C ARG A 21 5.05 0.78 -13.90
N TRP A 22 5.01 -0.19 -12.98
CA TRP A 22 6.13 -1.12 -12.78
C TRP A 22 6.31 -2.03 -13.99
N LEU A 23 5.24 -2.66 -14.49
CA LEU A 23 5.29 -3.44 -15.73
C LEU A 23 5.80 -2.61 -16.91
N ALA A 24 5.45 -1.33 -17.00
CA ALA A 24 5.95 -0.44 -18.05
C ALA A 24 7.44 -0.08 -17.91
N SER A 25 8.04 -0.27 -16.73
CA SER A 25 9.46 0.01 -16.47
C SER A 25 10.40 -1.17 -16.75
N VAL A 26 9.85 -2.38 -16.88
CA VAL A 26 10.58 -3.59 -17.25
C VAL A 26 10.94 -3.53 -18.73
N ASP A 27 12.10 -4.08 -19.09
CA ASP A 27 12.53 -4.17 -20.48
C ASP A 27 11.48 -4.88 -21.35
N GLU A 28 11.36 -4.47 -22.62
CA GLU A 28 10.31 -4.97 -23.49
C GLU A 28 10.43 -6.48 -23.74
N GLU A 29 11.65 -7.01 -23.89
CA GLU A 29 11.89 -8.43 -24.12
C GLU A 29 11.53 -9.25 -22.89
N GLU A 30 12.02 -8.84 -21.71
CA GLU A 30 11.73 -9.49 -20.43
C GLU A 30 10.22 -9.47 -20.12
N ARG A 31 9.57 -8.32 -20.32
CA ARG A 31 8.13 -8.20 -20.10
C ARG A 31 7.32 -9.08 -21.05
N ALA A 32 7.76 -9.25 -22.29
CA ALA A 32 7.09 -10.15 -23.24
C ALA A 32 7.18 -11.62 -22.77
N GLU A 33 8.29 -12.02 -22.16
CA GLU A 33 8.43 -13.34 -21.53
C GLU A 33 7.46 -13.50 -20.35
N TRP A 34 7.36 -12.50 -19.48
CA TRP A 34 6.41 -12.51 -18.36
C TRP A 34 4.95 -12.61 -18.82
N PHE A 35 4.59 -12.00 -19.95
CA PHE A 35 3.24 -12.15 -20.52
C PHE A 35 3.02 -13.54 -21.14
N THR A 36 4.08 -14.22 -21.56
CA THR A 36 4.01 -15.62 -22.00
C THR A 36 3.86 -16.58 -20.81
N ASN A 37 4.48 -16.24 -19.68
CA ASN A 37 4.37 -16.97 -18.42
C ASN A 37 3.94 -16.05 -17.24
N PRO A 38 2.63 -15.78 -17.07
CA PRO A 38 2.14 -14.81 -16.08
C PRO A 38 2.51 -15.12 -14.62
N GLY A 39 2.91 -16.35 -14.30
CA GLY A 39 3.41 -16.70 -12.96
C GLY A 39 4.68 -15.95 -12.58
N ASP A 40 5.46 -15.50 -13.57
CA ASP A 40 6.66 -14.70 -13.34
C ASP A 40 6.27 -13.31 -12.80
N ILE A 41 5.17 -12.72 -13.28
CA ILE A 41 4.66 -11.44 -12.77
C ILE A 41 4.35 -11.55 -11.27
N GLU A 42 3.70 -12.63 -10.85
CA GLU A 42 3.41 -12.86 -9.43
C GLU A 42 4.68 -13.05 -8.59
N LEU A 43 5.66 -13.79 -9.12
CA LEU A 43 6.94 -14.03 -8.46
C LEU A 43 7.71 -12.72 -8.24
N TYR A 44 7.89 -11.91 -9.30
CA TYR A 44 8.62 -10.65 -9.24
C TYR A 44 7.83 -9.55 -8.53
N ALA A 45 6.49 -9.62 -8.50
CA ALA A 45 5.69 -8.69 -7.73
C ALA A 45 5.97 -8.77 -6.22
N LYS A 46 6.17 -9.99 -5.69
CA LYS A 46 6.43 -10.24 -4.27
C LYS A 46 7.81 -9.77 -3.80
N SER A 47 8.77 -9.65 -4.72
CA SER A 47 10.12 -9.15 -4.46
C SER A 47 10.31 -7.72 -4.99
N GLU A 48 10.45 -7.57 -6.30
CA GLU A 48 10.87 -6.34 -6.95
C GLU A 48 9.81 -5.24 -6.88
N TRP A 49 8.57 -5.56 -7.21
CA TRP A 49 7.51 -4.54 -7.17
C TRP A 49 7.25 -4.08 -5.74
N LYS A 50 7.28 -4.99 -4.76
CA LYS A 50 7.20 -4.67 -3.33
C LYS A 50 8.30 -3.68 -2.92
N ASP A 51 9.52 -3.87 -3.38
CA ASP A 51 10.63 -2.94 -3.11
C ASP A 51 10.39 -1.58 -3.79
N VAL A 52 9.90 -1.56 -5.03
CA VAL A 52 9.52 -0.33 -5.74
C VAL A 52 8.43 0.44 -4.97
N LEU A 53 7.40 -0.24 -4.46
CA LEU A 53 6.34 0.37 -3.66
C LEU A 53 6.88 0.93 -2.33
N THR A 54 7.76 0.18 -1.67
CA THR A 54 8.40 0.61 -0.41
C THR A 54 9.26 1.85 -0.62
N GLN A 55 10.08 1.87 -1.66
CA GLN A 55 10.89 3.03 -2.03
C GLN A 55 10.04 4.23 -2.44
N PHE A 56 8.95 4.01 -3.18
CA PHE A 56 8.00 5.06 -3.52
C PHE A 56 7.39 5.69 -2.27
N PHE A 57 6.93 4.86 -1.32
CA PHE A 57 6.40 5.34 -0.05
C PHE A 57 7.43 6.14 0.74
N GLN A 58 8.66 5.64 0.88
CA GLN A 58 9.75 6.34 1.58
C GLN A 58 10.06 7.70 0.96
N LYS A 59 10.03 7.80 -0.39
CA LYS A 59 10.20 9.09 -1.09
C LYS A 59 9.07 10.07 -0.77
N GLU A 60 7.83 9.61 -0.70
CA GLU A 60 6.70 10.47 -0.32
C GLU A 60 6.77 10.90 1.16
N VAL A 61 7.19 10.00 2.06
CA VAL A 61 7.43 10.33 3.48
C VAL A 61 8.53 11.39 3.63
N ALA A 62 9.66 11.23 2.93
CA ALA A 62 10.79 12.15 3.01
C ALA A 62 10.47 13.57 2.50
N ARG A 63 9.40 13.75 1.72
CA ARG A 63 8.93 15.06 1.24
C ARG A 63 8.11 15.81 2.28
N ALA A 64 7.62 15.14 3.33
CA ALA A 64 6.83 15.79 4.36
C ALA A 64 7.71 16.71 5.21
N THR A 65 7.23 17.93 5.49
CA THR A 65 7.98 18.93 6.28
C THR A 65 8.07 18.56 7.77
N ALA A 66 7.09 17.82 8.29
CA ALA A 66 7.06 17.32 9.67
C ALA A 66 6.56 15.86 9.69
N PRO A 67 7.37 14.89 9.20
CA PRO A 67 6.95 13.51 9.00
C PRO A 67 6.34 12.86 10.26
N GLU A 68 6.86 13.18 11.44
CA GLU A 68 6.45 12.62 12.73
C GLU A 68 5.04 13.05 13.15
N ARG A 69 4.56 14.18 12.63
CA ARG A 69 3.21 14.69 12.89
C ARG A 69 2.24 14.44 11.74
N THR A 70 2.73 13.88 10.64
CA THR A 70 1.99 13.75 9.40
C THR A 70 1.16 12.47 9.39
N VAL A 71 -0.07 12.57 8.89
CA VAL A 71 -0.91 11.44 8.53
C VAL A 71 -0.64 11.08 7.07
N PHE A 72 -0.10 9.89 6.84
CA PHE A 72 0.13 9.34 5.51
C PHE A 72 -1.07 8.48 5.12
N ALA A 73 -1.93 9.05 4.27
CA ALA A 73 -3.15 8.42 3.78
C ALA A 73 -2.84 7.55 2.55
N LEU A 74 -2.75 6.23 2.77
CA LEU A 74 -2.51 5.23 1.73
C LEU A 74 -3.83 4.85 1.03
N THR A 75 -3.88 5.04 -0.28
CA THR A 75 -5.06 4.83 -1.13
C THR A 75 -4.69 4.04 -2.39
N GLY A 76 -5.70 3.57 -3.14
CA GLY A 76 -5.45 2.91 -4.44
C GLY A 76 -4.88 1.50 -4.33
N LEU A 77 -5.19 0.78 -3.25
CA LEU A 77 -4.65 -0.56 -2.95
C LEU A 77 -5.16 -1.68 -3.88
N MET A 78 -6.13 -1.40 -4.76
CA MET A 78 -6.73 -2.41 -5.66
C MET A 78 -5.70 -3.10 -6.54
N ASP A 79 -4.65 -2.39 -6.98
CA ASP A 79 -3.58 -2.93 -7.83
C ASP A 79 -2.81 -4.08 -7.14
N LEU A 80 -2.87 -4.18 -5.81
CA LEU A 80 -2.17 -5.22 -5.04
C LEU A 80 -2.87 -6.59 -5.12
N TYR A 81 -4.15 -6.62 -5.54
CA TYR A 81 -4.94 -7.84 -5.58
C TYR A 81 -4.26 -8.93 -6.41
N ASP A 82 -4.28 -10.17 -5.91
CA ASP A 82 -3.57 -11.35 -6.45
C ASP A 82 -2.02 -11.29 -6.51
N PHE A 83 -1.40 -10.12 -6.31
CA PHE A 83 0.06 -9.96 -6.47
C PHE A 83 0.81 -9.75 -5.14
N LEU A 84 0.28 -8.93 -4.24
CA LEU A 84 0.94 -8.59 -2.98
C LEU A 84 -0.07 -8.48 -1.84
N HIS A 85 0.20 -9.16 -0.72
CA HIS A 85 -0.61 -8.99 0.47
C HIS A 85 -0.41 -7.58 1.05
N VAL A 86 -1.49 -6.84 1.25
CA VAL A 86 -1.43 -5.50 1.85
C VAL A 86 -0.80 -5.54 3.25
N SER A 87 -0.96 -6.62 4.02
CA SER A 87 -0.24 -6.81 5.29
C SER A 87 1.28 -6.81 5.10
N GLU A 88 1.78 -7.53 4.09
CA GLU A 88 3.22 -7.58 3.80
C GLU A 88 3.78 -6.24 3.33
N LEU A 89 2.96 -5.45 2.63
CA LEU A 89 3.29 -4.07 2.31
C LEU A 89 3.38 -3.25 3.58
N ILE A 90 2.35 -3.26 4.43
CA ILE A 90 2.29 -2.51 5.69
C ILE A 90 3.49 -2.85 6.59
N ASP A 91 3.82 -4.13 6.77
CA ASP A 91 4.98 -4.58 7.56
C ASP A 91 6.31 -4.00 7.06
N GLY A 92 6.42 -3.76 5.75
CA GLY A 92 7.57 -3.08 5.14
C GLY A 92 7.57 -1.57 5.44
N LEU A 93 6.41 -0.93 5.40
CA LEU A 93 6.26 0.51 5.61
C LEU A 93 6.47 0.90 7.08
N GLU A 94 5.89 0.14 8.01
CA GLU A 94 5.93 0.42 9.46
C GLU A 94 7.34 0.59 10.01
N LYS A 95 8.29 -0.22 9.55
CA LYS A 95 9.68 -0.19 10.02
C LYS A 95 10.37 1.15 9.80
N THR A 96 9.86 1.97 8.89
CA THR A 96 10.49 3.23 8.46
C THR A 96 9.56 4.43 8.59
N LEU A 97 8.38 4.25 9.19
CA LEU A 97 7.37 5.29 9.29
C LEU A 97 7.55 6.14 10.56
N PRO A 98 7.86 7.45 10.44
CA PRO A 98 7.99 8.34 11.60
C PRO A 98 6.64 8.82 12.15
N GLY A 99 5.58 8.78 11.35
CA GLY A 99 4.26 9.37 11.64
C GLY A 99 3.12 8.36 11.69
N PHE A 100 1.93 8.76 11.24
CA PHE A 100 0.71 7.96 11.32
C PHE A 100 0.34 7.39 9.95
N LEU A 101 0.14 6.07 9.86
CA LEU A 101 -0.38 5.44 8.65
C LEU A 101 -1.90 5.37 8.72
N LEU A 102 -2.57 5.90 7.70
CA LEU A 102 -4.00 5.72 7.50
C LEU A 102 -4.23 4.93 6.22
N VAL A 103 -4.77 3.72 6.33
CA VAL A 103 -4.99 2.82 5.20
C VAL A 103 -6.46 2.85 4.79
N PHE A 104 -6.74 3.28 3.56
CA PHE A 104 -8.08 3.18 2.97
C PHE A 104 -8.29 1.77 2.42
N PHE A 105 -8.57 0.83 3.31
CA PHE A 105 -8.61 -0.59 3.00
C PHE A 105 -9.84 -0.94 2.14
N PRO A 106 -9.68 -1.51 0.93
CA PRO A 106 -10.80 -1.82 0.02
C PRO A 106 -11.32 -3.24 0.30
N GLY A 107 -11.93 -3.43 1.47
CA GLY A 107 -12.36 -4.75 1.89
C GLY A 107 -13.27 -4.76 3.11
N GLU A 108 -13.48 -5.95 3.63
CA GLU A 108 -14.33 -6.17 4.80
C GLU A 108 -13.49 -6.28 6.06
N ARG A 109 -14.08 -5.91 7.20
CA ARG A 109 -13.49 -6.10 8.52
C ARG A 109 -14.47 -6.82 9.43
N GLU A 110 -13.99 -7.87 10.08
CA GLU A 110 -14.70 -8.62 11.11
C GLU A 110 -13.82 -8.74 12.35
N GLY A 111 -14.13 -7.99 13.42
CA GLY A 111 -13.22 -7.84 14.56
C GLY A 111 -11.89 -7.21 14.14
N ASN A 112 -10.77 -7.88 14.43
CA ASN A 112 -9.43 -7.45 13.98
C ASN A 112 -9.01 -8.10 12.65
N THR A 113 -9.90 -8.86 12.01
CA THR A 113 -9.62 -9.54 10.75
C THR A 113 -10.03 -8.66 9.58
N TYR A 114 -9.09 -8.39 8.68
CA TYR A 114 -9.28 -7.61 7.45
C TYR A 114 -9.23 -8.55 6.25
N ARG A 115 -10.27 -8.56 5.41
CA ARG A 115 -10.39 -9.39 4.21
C ARG A 115 -10.40 -8.51 2.96
N PHE A 116 -9.43 -8.72 2.08
CA PHE A 116 -9.27 -7.92 0.86
C PHE A 116 -10.05 -8.57 -0.29
N LEU A 117 -11.21 -8.01 -0.67
CA LEU A 117 -12.04 -8.46 -1.81
C LEU A 117 -12.21 -9.99 -1.94
N ASP A 118 -12.78 -10.64 -0.94
CA ASP A 118 -12.96 -12.12 -0.89
C ASP A 118 -11.68 -12.96 -1.05
N ALA A 119 -10.49 -12.36 -0.97
CA ALA A 119 -9.23 -13.10 -0.95
C ALA A 119 -9.16 -14.00 0.30
N ARG A 120 -8.71 -15.24 0.07
CA ARG A 120 -9.05 -16.45 0.84
C ARG A 120 -8.64 -16.46 2.31
N THR A 121 -7.78 -15.56 2.76
CA THR A 121 -7.39 -15.43 4.17
C THR A 121 -7.36 -13.97 4.56
N GLY A 122 -8.28 -13.58 5.45
CA GLY A 122 -8.16 -12.30 6.13
C GLY A 122 -6.93 -12.29 7.03
N TRP A 123 -6.35 -11.13 7.26
CA TRP A 123 -5.25 -10.99 8.20
C TRP A 123 -5.74 -10.38 9.51
N ASN A 124 -5.18 -10.82 10.63
CA ASN A 124 -5.38 -10.18 11.93
C ASN A 124 -4.34 -9.08 12.11
N TYR A 125 -4.77 -7.84 12.32
CA TYR A 125 -3.86 -6.72 12.47
C TYR A 125 -4.38 -5.73 13.51
N LEU A 126 -3.47 -5.12 14.27
CA LEU A 126 -3.76 -4.29 15.45
C LEU A 126 -4.15 -2.85 15.11
N GLY A 127 -4.54 -2.58 13.85
CA GLY A 127 -4.98 -1.26 13.41
C GLY A 127 -6.31 -0.85 14.06
N ALA A 128 -6.38 0.41 14.51
CA ALA A 128 -7.61 1.00 15.03
C ALA A 128 -8.55 1.39 13.88
N PRO A 129 -9.74 0.78 13.74
CA PRO A 129 -10.65 1.11 12.65
C PRO A 129 -11.34 2.45 12.89
N ILE A 130 -11.36 3.30 11.86
CA ILE A 130 -12.17 4.52 11.83
C ILE A 130 -13.45 4.20 11.06
N LEU A 131 -14.56 4.11 11.78
CA LEU A 131 -15.88 3.83 11.20
C LEU A 131 -16.72 5.10 11.23
N SER A 132 -17.56 5.30 10.23
CA SER A 132 -18.64 6.27 10.35
C SER A 132 -19.61 5.79 11.43
N GLU A 133 -20.06 6.69 12.29
CA GLU A 133 -21.28 6.43 13.07
C GLU A 133 -22.44 6.20 12.07
N LYS A 134 -23.28 5.21 12.36
CA LYS A 134 -24.49 4.94 11.57
C LYS A 134 -25.55 5.99 11.84
#